data_AF-A0A836QF97-F1
#
_entry.id   AF-A0A836QF97-F1
#
_cell.length_a   1.000
_cell.length_b   1.000
_cell.length_c   1.000
_cell.angle_alpha   90.00
_cell.angle_beta   90.00
_cell.angle_gamma   90.00
#
_symmetry.space_group_name_H-M   'P 1'
#
loop_
_entity.id
_entity.type
_entity.pdbx_description
1 polymer ?
#
loop_
_entity_poly.entity_id
_entity_poly.type
_entity_poly.pdbx_seq_one_letter_code
_entity_poly.pdbx_strand_id
1 'polypeptide(L)'
;PSSKVLVLLDSLHSKVHVLEELELYSPLVSKGSYIIVTDTHLDGTHWVSRKEGPLAAVNEFIAGTDEFEIDRQVDRYFISANISGYLKRVE
;
A
#
# COMPACT_ATOMS: atom_id res chain seq x y z
N PRO A 1 8.88 12.87 21.87
CA PRO A 1 7.86 11.81 21.64
C PRO A 1 8.45 10.71 20.73
N SER A 2 8.60 9.49 21.25
CA SER A 2 9.41 8.41 20.65
C SER A 2 8.59 7.31 19.94
N SER A 3 7.30 7.55 19.68
CA SER A 3 6.44 6.54 19.05
C SER A 3 6.54 6.62 17.54
N LYS A 4 6.86 5.49 16.88
CA LYS A 4 6.78 5.34 15.43
C LYS A 4 5.35 5.05 15.01
N VAL A 5 4.89 5.70 13.94
CA VAL A 5 3.56 5.49 13.36
C VAL A 5 3.66 4.53 12.18
N LEU A 6 2.74 3.57 12.13
CA LEU A 6 2.49 2.67 11.02
C LEU A 6 1.01 2.81 10.63
N VAL A 7 0.71 2.72 9.33
CA VAL A 7 -0.66 2.76 8.80
C VAL A 7 -0.98 1.41 8.13
N LEU A 8 -2.19 0.91 8.35
CA LEU A 8 -2.75 -0.27 7.71
C LEU A 8 -4.05 0.15 6.99
N LEU A 9 -4.14 -0.09 5.69
CA LEU A 9 -5.32 0.19 4.88
C LEU A 9 -6.04 -1.12 4.59
N ASP A 10 -7.27 -1.25 5.10
CA ASP A 10 -8.09 -2.48 4.98
C ASP A 10 -9.59 -2.14 4.85
N SER A 11 -9.88 -1.05 4.15
CA SER A 11 -11.23 -0.51 3.95
C SER A 11 -11.82 -0.98 2.61
N LEU A 12 -11.99 -0.07 1.64
CA LEU A 12 -12.59 -0.36 0.34
C LEU A 12 -11.51 -0.60 -0.72
N HIS A 13 -11.63 -1.72 -1.42
CA HIS A 13 -10.59 -2.26 -2.29
C HIS A 13 -10.67 -1.74 -3.75
N SER A 14 -11.24 -0.55 -3.96
CA SER A 14 -11.21 0.10 -5.27
C SER A 14 -9.95 0.93 -5.42
N LYS A 15 -9.34 0.95 -6.62
CA LYS A 15 -8.15 1.78 -6.89
C LYS A 15 -8.28 3.22 -6.38
N VAL A 16 -9.37 3.90 -6.73
CA VAL A 16 -9.60 5.32 -6.38
C VAL A 16 -9.58 5.53 -4.87
N HIS A 17 -10.31 4.70 -4.12
CA HIS A 17 -10.35 4.81 -2.66
C HIS A 17 -8.99 4.55 -2.01
N VAL A 18 -8.29 3.49 -2.42
CA VAL A 18 -6.97 3.15 -1.84
C VAL A 18 -5.96 4.25 -2.13
N LEU A 19 -6.02 4.87 -3.32
CA LEU A 19 -5.16 6.00 -3.66
C LEU A 19 -5.45 7.22 -2.77
N GLU A 20 -6.72 7.56 -2.56
CA GLU A 20 -7.12 8.64 -1.64
C GLU A 20 -6.63 8.36 -0.20
N GLU A 21 -6.74 7.12 0.28
CA GLU A 21 -6.22 6.73 1.60
C GLU A 21 -4.69 6.87 1.68
N LEU A 22 -3.97 6.44 0.64
CA LEU A 22 -2.51 6.59 0.55
C LEU A 22 -2.07 8.05 0.62
N GLU A 23 -2.73 8.93 -0.14
CA GLU A 23 -2.44 10.37 -0.13
C GLU A 23 -2.74 11.02 1.23
N LEU A 24 -3.87 10.67 1.86
CA LEU A 24 -4.29 11.26 3.12
C LEU A 24 -3.47 10.78 4.32
N TYR A 25 -3.09 9.51 4.35
CA TYR A 25 -2.47 8.89 5.53
C TYR A 25 -0.95 8.76 5.43
N SER A 26 -0.36 8.81 4.24
CA SER A 26 1.11 8.77 4.09
C SER A 26 1.88 9.82 4.91
N PRO A 27 1.40 11.08 5.09
CA PRO A 27 2.13 12.07 5.88
C PRO A 27 2.26 11.69 7.36
N LEU A 28 1.39 10.81 7.85
CA LEU A 28 1.36 10.36 9.25
C LEU A 28 2.43 9.30 9.56
N VAL A 29 2.92 8.57 8.55
CA VAL A 29 3.84 7.44 8.74
C VAL A 29 5.24 7.93 9.09
N SER A 30 5.89 7.33 10.09
CA SER A 30 7.26 7.72 10.45
C SER A 30 8.30 7.19 9.47
N LYS A 31 9.39 7.93 9.23
CA LYS A 31 10.54 7.44 8.44
C LYS A 31 11.04 6.08 8.98
N GLY A 32 11.27 5.13 8.07
CA GLY A 32 11.62 3.74 8.37
C GLY A 32 10.48 2.89 8.94
N SER A 33 9.24 3.38 8.88
CA SER A 33 8.00 2.63 9.16
C SER A 33 7.24 2.36 7.86
N TYR A 34 5.99 1.90 7.94
CA TYR A 34 5.25 1.38 6.81
C TYR A 34 3.85 1.97 6.67
N ILE A 35 3.39 2.05 5.42
CA ILE A 35 1.99 1.82 5.05
C ILE A 35 1.88 0.37 4.59
N ILE A 36 0.89 -0.37 5.08
CA ILE A 36 0.56 -1.70 4.60
C ILE A 36 -0.80 -1.61 3.90
N VAL A 37 -0.79 -1.79 2.58
CA VAL A 37 -1.99 -1.91 1.76
C VAL A 37 -2.38 -3.38 1.71
N THR A 38 -3.57 -3.73 2.20
CA THR A 38 -4.04 -5.11 2.17
C THR A 38 -4.55 -5.50 0.78
N ASP A 39 -4.60 -6.81 0.53
CA ASP A 39 -5.38 -7.42 -0.55
C ASP A 39 -5.01 -6.93 -1.96
N THR A 40 -3.74 -6.58 -2.18
CA THR A 40 -3.19 -6.24 -3.49
C THR A 40 -3.34 -7.37 -4.52
N HIS A 41 -3.53 -8.61 -4.09
CA HIS A 41 -3.83 -9.73 -4.99
C HIS A 41 -5.25 -9.68 -5.61
N LEU A 42 -6.14 -8.80 -5.14
CA LEU A 42 -7.53 -8.76 -5.59
C LEU A 42 -7.75 -8.06 -6.94
N ASP A 43 -6.77 -7.34 -7.49
CA ASP A 43 -6.88 -6.68 -8.79
C ASP A 43 -7.39 -7.62 -9.89
N GLY A 44 -8.37 -7.16 -10.69
CA GLY A 44 -8.98 -7.95 -11.76
C GLY A 44 -9.89 -9.10 -11.31
N THR A 45 -10.02 -9.36 -10.00
CA THR A 45 -10.93 -10.37 -9.47
C THR A 45 -12.37 -9.87 -9.40
N HIS A 46 -13.33 -10.77 -9.13
CA HIS A 46 -14.73 -10.39 -8.97
C HIS A 46 -14.99 -9.51 -7.73
N TRP A 47 -14.12 -9.57 -6.71
CA TRP A 47 -14.21 -8.75 -5.50
C TRP A 47 -14.04 -7.26 -5.77
N VAL A 48 -13.27 -6.91 -6.79
CA VAL A 48 -13.09 -5.53 -7.29
C VAL A 48 -13.87 -5.29 -8.59
N SER A 49 -14.95 -6.04 -8.83
CA SER A 49 -15.76 -5.94 -10.05
C SER A 49 -14.99 -6.10 -11.36
N ARG A 50 -13.91 -6.90 -11.36
CA ARG A 50 -12.98 -7.09 -12.49
C ARG A 50 -12.30 -5.80 -12.96
N LYS A 51 -12.12 -4.83 -12.05
CA LYS A 51 -11.44 -3.56 -12.30
C LYS A 51 -10.07 -3.51 -11.61
N GLU A 52 -9.43 -2.36 -11.71
CA GLU A 52 -8.26 -1.97 -10.94
C GLU A 52 -8.60 -1.87 -9.44
N GLY A 53 -7.71 -2.38 -8.60
CA GLY A 53 -7.87 -2.49 -7.15
C GLY A 53 -6.68 -1.92 -6.38
N PRO A 54 -6.34 -2.49 -5.20
CA PRO A 54 -5.28 -1.96 -4.35
C PRO A 54 -3.88 -1.97 -5.01
N LEU A 55 -3.56 -2.97 -5.83
CA LEU A 55 -2.23 -3.03 -6.47
C LEU A 55 -2.06 -1.92 -7.51
N ALA A 56 -3.10 -1.61 -8.28
CA ALA A 56 -3.08 -0.48 -9.20
C ALA A 56 -2.90 0.86 -8.45
N ALA A 57 -3.52 1.04 -7.29
CA ALA A 57 -3.34 2.22 -6.46
C ALA A 57 -1.90 2.33 -5.91
N VAL A 58 -1.34 1.23 -5.42
CA VAL A 58 0.07 1.15 -4.98
C VAL A 58 1.02 1.57 -6.09
N ASN A 59 0.85 1.03 -7.29
CA ASN A 59 1.72 1.34 -8.43
C ASN A 59 1.65 2.81 -8.82
N GLU A 60 0.45 3.40 -8.80
CA GLU A 60 0.25 4.83 -9.10
C GLU A 60 0.88 5.73 -8.04
N PHE A 61 0.65 5.43 -6.75
CA PHE A 61 1.23 6.17 -5.63
C PHE A 61 2.76 6.16 -5.66
N ILE A 62 3.38 4.98 -5.81
CA ILE A 62 4.85 4.84 -5.82
C ILE A 62 5.47 5.51 -7.05
N ALA A 63 4.77 5.58 -8.19
CA ALA A 63 5.25 6.34 -9.34
C ALA A 63 5.26 7.86 -9.11
N GLY A 64 4.52 8.35 -8.11
CA GLY A 64 4.36 9.77 -7.80
C GLY A 64 5.20 10.29 -6.63
N THR A 65 5.94 9.43 -5.91
CA THR A 65 6.73 9.85 -4.74
C THR A 65 8.03 9.06 -4.60
N ASP A 66 9.08 9.76 -4.17
CA ASP A 66 10.36 9.16 -3.75
C ASP A 66 10.41 8.90 -2.22
N GLU A 67 9.37 9.30 -1.46
CA GLU A 67 9.33 9.11 0.00
C GLU A 67 9.04 7.67 0.41
N PHE A 68 8.50 6.85 -0.50
CA PHE A 68 8.10 5.47 -0.23
C PHE A 68 8.65 4.50 -1.26
N GLU A 69 9.04 3.31 -0.82
CA GLU A 69 9.44 2.20 -1.68
C GLU A 69 8.67 0.93 -1.32
N ILE A 70 8.48 0.03 -2.30
CA ILE A 70 7.93 -1.31 -2.04
C ILE A 70 9.01 -2.17 -1.39
N ASP A 71 8.75 -2.68 -0.19
CA ASP A 71 9.67 -3.57 0.52
C ASP A 71 9.61 -5.00 -0.03
N ARG A 72 10.44 -5.25 -1.04
CA ARG A 72 10.57 -6.56 -1.69
C ARG A 72 11.14 -7.65 -0.78
N GLN A 73 11.70 -7.33 0.38
CA GLN A 73 12.16 -8.36 1.31
C GLN A 73 10.98 -9.09 1.96
N VAL A 74 9.87 -8.39 2.18
CA VAL A 74 8.63 -8.99 2.70
C VAL A 74 7.98 -9.90 1.66
N ASP A 75 8.05 -9.52 0.39
CA ASP A 75 7.53 -10.31 -0.73
C ASP A 75 8.34 -11.59 -1.04
N ARG A 76 9.49 -11.82 -0.38
CA ARG A 76 10.50 -12.82 -0.80
C ARG A 76 9.95 -14.21 -1.10
N TYR A 77 8.93 -14.66 -0.37
CA TYR A 77 8.35 -16.00 -0.53
C TYR A 77 7.02 -16.01 -1.29
N PHE A 78 6.47 -14.85 -1.63
CA PHE A 78 5.15 -14.71 -2.27
C PHE A 78 4.00 -15.39 -1.50
N ILE A 79 4.15 -15.60 -0.19
CA ILE A 79 3.12 -16.16 0.70
C ILE A 79 2.43 -15.00 1.41
N SER A 80 1.65 -14.20 0.67
CA SER A 80 0.90 -13.06 1.22
C SER A 80 -0.26 -12.68 0.31
N ALA A 81 -1.35 -12.20 0.91
CA ALA A 81 -2.43 -11.50 0.20
C ALA A 81 -2.04 -10.07 -0.22
N ASN A 82 -0.92 -9.55 0.33
CA ASN A 82 -0.48 -8.17 0.23
C ASN A 82 0.85 -8.07 -0.53
N ILE A 83 1.04 -8.90 -1.57
CA ILE A 83 2.27 -8.86 -2.39
C ILE A 83 2.42 -7.45 -2.97
N SER A 84 3.59 -6.83 -2.81
CA SER A 84 3.85 -5.42 -3.12
C SER A 84 3.11 -4.38 -2.28
N GLY A 85 2.33 -4.79 -1.28
CA GLY A 85 1.52 -3.90 -0.42
C GLY A 85 2.28 -3.29 0.76
N TYR A 86 3.51 -3.72 1.03
CA TYR A 86 4.35 -3.16 2.09
C TYR A 86 5.14 -1.98 1.56
N LEU A 87 4.68 -0.76 1.85
CA LEU A 87 5.32 0.48 1.43
C LEU A 87 6.11 1.07 2.59
N LYS A 88 7.44 1.03 2.49
CA LYS A 88 8.33 1.56 3.52
C LYS A 88 8.59 3.03 3.26
N ARG A 89 8.42 3.87 4.27
CA ARG A 89 8.81 5.28 4.19
C ARG A 89 10.34 5.38 4.28
N VAL A 90 10.99 5.83 3.21
CA VAL A 90 12.44 5.98 3.14
C VAL A 90 12.91 7.40 3.41
N GLU A 91 12.08 8.41 3.12
CA GLU A 91 12.39 9.82 3.42
C GLU A 91 11.58 10.45 4.55
#